data_AF-A0A1C6F1W8-F1
#
_entry.id   AF-A0A1C6F1W8-F1
#
_cell.length_a   1.000
_cell.length_b   1.000
_cell.length_c   1.000
_cell.angle_alpha   90.00
_cell.angle_beta   90.00
_cell.angle_gamma   90.00
#
_symmetry.space_group_name_H-M   'P 1'
#
loop_
_entity.id
_entity.type
_entity.pdbx_description
1 polymer ?
#
loop_
_entity_poly.entity_id
_entity_poly.type
_entity_poly.pdbx_seq_one_letter_code
_entity_poly.pdbx_strand_id
1 'polypeptide(L)' 'MRVIEFKMERPGLLNVGDEIDVEESQLQTLQGIVYYYTIYPALAMSNNIPARNKLKNFHGKVVDIKATESAAFVYGEFEE' A
#
# COMPACT_ATOMS: atom_id res chain seq x y z
N MET A 1 4.57 14.20 1.39
CA MET A 1 4.94 12.90 0.80
C MET A 1 4.94 11.86 1.89
N ARG A 2 4.24 10.75 1.68
CA ARG A 2 4.11 9.67 2.63
C ARG A 2 4.43 8.35 1.97
N VAL A 3 5.26 7.55 2.63
CA VAL A 3 5.57 6.19 2.20
C VAL A 3 4.66 5.20 2.92
N ILE A 4 4.01 4.31 2.16
CA ILE A 4 3.21 3.20 2.68
C ILE A 4 3.87 1.89 2.28
N GLU A 5 3.96 0.98 3.25
CA GLU A 5 4.38 -0.39 3.03
C GLU A 5 3.19 -1.25 2.61
N PHE A 6 3.37 -2.01 1.55
CA PHE A 6 2.44 -3.00 1.03
C PHE A 6 3.09 -4.37 1.05
N LYS A 7 2.40 -5.37 1.58
CA LYS A 7 2.80 -6.76 1.46
C LYS A 7 2.37 -7.30 0.10
N MET A 8 3.31 -7.91 -0.62
CA MET A 8 3.12 -8.50 -1.93
C MET A 8 3.28 -10.02 -1.84
N GLU A 9 2.24 -10.75 -2.22
CA GLU A 9 2.22 -12.22 -2.21
C GLU A 9 2.96 -12.81 -3.43
N ARG A 10 3.07 -12.04 -4.53
CA ARG A 10 3.69 -12.48 -5.79
C ARG A 10 4.85 -11.55 -6.19
N PRO A 11 6.09 -11.88 -5.82
CA PRO A 11 7.25 -11.04 -6.16
C PRO A 11 7.47 -10.94 -7.68
N GLY A 12 8.06 -9.82 -8.11
CA GLY A 12 8.42 -9.57 -9.51
C GLY A 12 7.34 -8.93 -10.38
N LEU A 13 6.18 -8.56 -9.81
CA LEU A 13 5.10 -7.88 -10.54
C LEU A 13 5.20 -6.35 -10.53
N LEU A 14 6.07 -5.79 -9.69
CA LEU A 14 6.31 -4.36 -9.55
C LEU A 14 7.82 -4.11 -9.53
N ASN A 15 8.22 -2.94 -10.02
CA ASN A 15 9.58 -2.45 -10.04
C ASN A 15 9.68 -1.08 -9.36
N VAL A 16 10.86 -0.74 -8.85
CA VAL A 16 11.13 0.62 -8.37
C VAL A 16 11.00 1.58 -9.54
N GLY A 17 10.19 2.62 -9.36
CA GLY A 17 9.87 3.61 -10.38
C GLY A 17 8.48 3.48 -10.98
N ASP A 18 7.79 2.34 -10.80
CA ASP A 18 6.45 2.13 -11.34
C ASP A 18 5.44 3.10 -10.71
N GLU A 19 4.58 3.68 -11.55
CA GLU A 19 3.39 4.39 -11.09
C GLU A 19 2.32 3.37 -10.68
N ILE A 20 1.68 3.64 -9.55
CA ILE A 20 0.70 2.74 -8.95
C ILE A 20 -0.55 3.52 -8.54
N ASP A 21 -1.70 2.92 -8.84
CA ASP A 21 -2.97 3.34 -8.28
C ASP A 21 -3.37 2.37 -7.16
N VAL A 22 -3.99 2.91 -6.11
CA VAL A 22 -4.50 2.12 -4.99
C VAL A 22 -6.01 2.24 -4.85
N GLU A 23 -6.65 1.12 -4.52
CA GLU A 23 -8.06 1.09 -4.12
C GLU A 23 -8.16 1.22 -2.60
N GLU A 24 -8.99 2.14 -2.12
CA GLU A 24 -9.29 2.29 -0.69
C GLU A 24 -10.38 1.30 -0.27
N SER A 25 -10.16 0.63 0.85
CA SER A 25 -11.18 -0.18 1.52
C SER A 25 -11.20 0.14 3.01
N GLN A 26 -12.37 -0.02 3.63
CA GLN A 26 -12.58 0.29 5.04
C GLN A 26 -13.01 -0.94 5.83
N LEU A 27 -12.58 -1.01 7.08
CA LEU A 27 -12.97 -2.04 8.03
C LEU A 27 -13.43 -1.37 9.33
N GLN A 28 -14.63 -1.71 9.78
CA GLN A 28 -15.12 -1.29 11.09
C GLN A 28 -14.62 -2.28 12.15
N THR A 29 -13.86 -1.77 13.12
CA THR A 29 -13.31 -2.55 14.24
C THR A 29 -13.87 -2.05 15.58
N LEU A 30 -13.62 -2.79 16.66
CA LEU A 30 -13.96 -2.36 18.02
C LEU A 30 -13.24 -1.06 18.43
N GLN A 31 -12.13 -0.71 17.78
CA GLN A 31 -11.37 0.51 18.03
C GLN A 31 -11.72 1.66 17.05
N GLY A 32 -12.70 1.47 16.16
CA GLY A 32 -13.13 2.45 15.16
C GLY A 32 -12.91 1.98 13.72
N ILE A 33 -13.05 2.91 12.77
CA ILE A 33 -12.86 2.64 11.34
C ILE A 33 -11.37 2.72 10.99
N VAL A 34 -10.87 1.68 10.33
CA VAL A 34 -9.54 1.65 9.72
C VAL A 34 -9.67 1.50 8.20
N TYR A 35 -8.67 1.98 7.50
CA TYR A 35 -8.54 1.93 6.06
C TYR A 35 -7.35 1.08 5.69
N TYR A 36 -7.43 0.39 4.55
CA TYR A 36 -6.31 -0.27 3.93
C TYR A 36 -6.38 -0.05 2.43
N TYR A 37 -5.23 -0.17 1.78
CA TYR A 37 -5.03 0.17 0.39
C TYR A 37 -4.50 -1.04 -0.36
N THR A 38 -5.06 -1.28 -1.53
CA THR A 38 -4.65 -2.37 -2.42
C THR A 38 -4.12 -1.78 -3.71
N ILE A 39 -2.88 -2.10 -4.10
CA ILE A 39 -2.33 -1.70 -5.39
C ILE A 39 -3.12 -2.42 -6.49
N TYR A 40 -3.70 -1.67 -7.43
CA TYR A 40 -4.49 -2.23 -8.53
C TYR A 40 -3.61 -3.01 -9.52
N PRO A 41 -4.05 -4.17 -10.06
CA PRO A 41 -5.28 -4.91 -9.78
C PRO A 41 -5.05 -6.03 -8.73
N ALA A 42 -4.87 -5.67 -7.46
CA ALA A 42 -4.54 -6.57 -6.35
C ALA A 42 -3.12 -7.16 -6.39
N LEU A 43 -2.12 -6.30 -6.64
CA LEU A 43 -0.70 -6.66 -6.64
C LEU A 43 -0.12 -6.75 -5.22
N ALA A 44 -0.50 -5.82 -4.33
CA ALA A 44 -0.02 -5.75 -2.96
C ALA A 44 -1.01 -5.01 -2.06
N MET A 45 -0.94 -5.23 -0.73
CA MET A 45 -1.91 -4.69 0.23
C MET A 45 -1.22 -4.04 1.42
N SER A 46 -1.70 -2.86 1.85
CA SER A 46 -1.16 -2.15 3.00
C SER A 46 -1.62 -2.75 4.32
N ASN A 47 -0.94 -2.38 5.40
CA ASN A 47 -1.48 -2.54 6.75
C ASN A 47 -2.73 -1.68 6.98
N ASN A 48 -3.45 -1.97 8.07
CA ASN A 48 -4.57 -1.15 8.54
C ASN A 48 -4.09 0.20 9.06
N ILE A 49 -4.74 1.26 8.60
CA ILE A 49 -4.41 2.67 8.86
C ILE A 49 -5.62 3.34 9.54
N PRO A 50 -5.45 3.98 10.71
CA PRO A 50 -6.56 4.69 11.36
C PRO A 50 -7.15 5.79 10.48
N ALA A 51 -8.46 6.04 10.57
CA ALA A 51 -9.16 7.06 9.77
C ALA A 51 -8.49 8.44 9.72
N ARG A 52 -7.93 8.90 10.84
CA ARG A 52 -7.19 10.18 10.92
C ARG A 52 -5.95 10.27 10.03
N ASN A 53 -5.42 9.11 9.65
CA ASN A 53 -4.21 8.96 8.85
C ASN A 53 -4.53 8.33 7.49
N LYS A 54 -5.77 8.42 6.98
CA LYS A 54 -6.06 7.90 5.64
C LYS A 54 -5.30 8.68 4.56
N LEU A 55 -5.03 8.04 3.42
CA LEU A 55 -4.49 8.71 2.25
C LEU A 55 -5.47 9.76 1.73
N LYS A 56 -4.92 10.80 1.09
CA LYS A 56 -5.69 11.83 0.38
C LYS A 56 -5.58 11.71 -1.14
N ASN A 57 -4.49 11.12 -1.61
CA ASN A 57 -4.26 10.79 -3.01
C ASN A 57 -4.07 9.28 -3.15
N PHE A 58 -4.61 8.71 -4.22
CA PHE A 58 -4.60 7.27 -4.51
C PHE A 58 -3.64 6.91 -5.64
N HIS A 59 -2.97 7.89 -6.22
CA HIS A 59 -1.91 7.70 -7.19
C HIS A 59 -0.55 7.93 -6.51
N GLY A 60 0.40 7.04 -6.76
CA GLY A 60 1.73 7.09 -6.16
C GLY A 60 2.78 6.39 -7.01
N LYS A 61 3.98 6.28 -6.46
CA LYS A 61 5.13 5.68 -7.14
C LYS A 61 5.85 4.70 -6.24
N VAL A 62 6.27 3.56 -6.79
CA VAL A 62 7.10 2.60 -6.05
C VAL A 62 8.51 3.20 -5.88
N VAL A 63 8.94 3.36 -4.63
CA VAL A 63 10.25 3.92 -4.28
C VAL A 63 11.24 2.87 -3.77
N ASP A 64 10.76 1.74 -3.25
CA ASP A 64 11.60 0.64 -2.79
C ASP A 64 10.85 -0.70 -2.83
N ILE A 65 11.59 -1.80 -2.99
CA ILE A 65 11.07 -3.17 -2.92
C ILE A 65 12.04 -4.03 -2.12
N LYS A 66 11.56 -4.63 -1.04
CA LYS A 66 12.33 -5.53 -0.18
C LYS A 66 11.75 -6.93 -0.22
N ALA A 67 12.54 -7.89 -0.66
CA ALA A 67 12.19 -9.31 -0.60
C ALA A 67 12.91 -10.00 0.55
N THR A 68 12.18 -10.85 1.27
CA THR A 68 12.69 -11.82 2.24
C THR A 68 12.52 -13.23 1.68
N GLU A 69 13.00 -14.25 2.37
CA GLU A 69 12.80 -15.66 1.96
C GLU A 69 11.32 -16.07 1.89
N SER A 70 10.42 -15.36 2.59
CA SER A 70 9.01 -15.75 2.73
C SER A 70 7.98 -14.72 2.25
N ALA A 71 8.39 -13.47 2.00
CA ALA A 71 7.48 -12.39 1.60
C ALA A 71 8.22 -11.27 0.88
N ALA A 72 7.51 -10.55 0.01
CA ALA A 72 7.97 -9.31 -0.58
C ALA A 72 7.17 -8.13 -0.05
N PHE A 73 7.85 -6.99 0.09
CA PHE A 73 7.29 -5.73 0.55
C PHE A 73 7.60 -4.65 -0.46
N VAL A 74 6.59 -3.87 -0.81
CA VAL A 74 6.67 -2.75 -1.75
C VAL A 74 6.42 -1.46 -0.97
N TYR A 75 7.24 -0.45 -1.19
CA TYR A 75 7.10 0.85 -0.56
C TYR A 75 6.64 1.84 -1.62
N GLY A 76 5.39 2.32 -1.48
CA GLY A 76 4.79 3.32 -2.37
C GLY A 76 4.82 4.69 -1.73
N GLU A 77 5.33 5.69 -2.45
CA GLU A 77 5.28 7.10 -2.07
C GLU A 77 4.06 7.79 -2.69
N PHE A 78 3.29 8.49 -1.86
CA PHE A 78 2.10 9.23 -2.24
C PHE A 78 2.24 10.70 -1.82
N GLU A 79 1.75 11.60 -2.66
CA GLU A 79 1.60 13.02 -2.29
C GLU A 79 0.40 13.19 -1.35
N GLU A 80 0.53 14.08 -0.35
CA GLU A 80 -0.49 14.35 0.69
C GLU A 80 -0.98 15.79 0.67
#